data_AF-A0A4P6EG78-F1
#
_entry.id   AF-A0A4P6EG78-F1
#
_cell.length_a   1.000
_cell.length_b   1.000
_cell.length_c   1.000
_cell.angle_alpha   90.00
_cell.angle_beta   90.00
_cell.angle_gamma   90.00
#
_symmetry.space_group_name_H-M   'P 1'
#
loop_
_entity.id
_entity.type
_entity.pdbx_description
1 polymer ?
#
loop_
_entity_poly.entity_id
_entity_poly.type
_entity_poly.pdbx_seq_one_letter_code
_entity_poly.pdbx_strand_id
1 'polypeptide(L)'
;MSPAPTDPRNRRRLVALITAGIALLLLVGVGVYGLLTGPRSSTSTDPDPESGPATTAPPTVAPSTPQPPRVPAVPRSANPETFAQGVASTLFAWDTASGLWPLDYTSAILAVGDPSGDEQAGLASDVAAYLPTRDAWIELRQYATRQHLTIDTAYIPDAWADAVAQAQPEQLAAGTTAVTIEGTRHRAGVWNGQPVTSEHPVAFTVFVVCAPTYPTCHLLRLSQLDNPLR
;
A
#
# COMPACT_ATOMS: atom_id res chain seq x y z
N MET A 1 23.59 -43.77 -26.09
CA MET A 1 22.23 -43.27 -26.40
C MET A 1 22.24 -41.76 -26.20
N SER A 2 22.36 -40.99 -27.28
CA SER A 2 22.23 -39.53 -27.23
C SER A 2 20.77 -39.15 -27.54
N PRO A 3 20.15 -38.21 -26.82
CA PRO A 3 18.80 -37.78 -27.16
C PRO A 3 18.82 -36.94 -28.44
N ALA A 4 17.83 -37.16 -29.30
CA ALA A 4 17.67 -36.46 -30.57
C ALA A 4 17.41 -34.95 -30.37
N PRO A 5 17.88 -34.09 -31.28
CA PRO A 5 17.65 -32.65 -31.20
C PRO A 5 16.17 -32.34 -31.47
N THR A 6 15.53 -31.65 -30.52
CA THR A 6 14.17 -31.13 -30.68
C THR A 6 14.20 -29.87 -31.54
N ASP A 7 13.50 -29.90 -32.68
CA ASP A 7 13.48 -28.82 -33.67
C ASP A 7 12.86 -27.52 -33.08
N PRO A 8 13.62 -26.42 -32.98
CA PRO A 8 13.17 -25.16 -32.37
C PRO A 8 11.98 -24.52 -33.12
N ARG A 9 11.76 -24.88 -34.39
CA ARG A 9 10.62 -24.38 -35.18
C ARG A 9 9.29 -24.92 -34.68
N ASN A 10 9.26 -26.16 -34.17
CA ASN A 10 8.04 -26.77 -33.68
C ASN A 10 7.60 -26.16 -32.34
N ARG A 11 8.58 -25.82 -31.48
CA ARG A 11 8.33 -25.12 -30.21
C ARG A 11 7.75 -23.72 -30.43
N ARG A 12 8.22 -23.00 -31.45
CA ARG A 12 7.73 -21.64 -31.77
C ARG A 12 6.31 -21.65 -32.33
N ARG A 13 5.94 -22.66 -33.14
CA ARG A 13 4.57 -22.86 -33.62
C ARG A 13 3.60 -23.21 -32.48
N LEU A 14 4.03 -24.06 -31.55
CA LEU A 14 3.22 -24.47 -30.40
C LEU A 14 2.94 -23.30 -29.45
N VAL A 15 3.94 -22.45 -29.21
CA VAL A 15 3.77 -21.21 -28.43
C VAL A 15 2.81 -20.23 -29.11
N ALA A 16 2.91 -20.07 -30.44
CA ALA A 16 2.01 -19.18 -31.20
C ALA A 16 0.55 -19.65 -31.19
N LEU A 17 0.30 -20.97 -31.20
CA LEU A 17 -1.05 -21.52 -31.10
C LEU A 17 -1.64 -21.33 -29.71
N ILE A 18 -0.83 -21.44 -28.65
CA ILE A 18 -1.27 -21.22 -27.27
C ILE A 18 -1.62 -19.75 -27.05
N THR A 19 -0.79 -18.81 -27.51
CA THR A 19 -1.09 -17.37 -27.37
C THR A 19 -2.32 -16.97 -28.17
N ALA A 20 -2.51 -17.49 -29.38
CA ALA A 20 -3.72 -17.25 -30.16
C ALA A 20 -4.99 -17.80 -29.46
N GLY A 21 -4.90 -18.99 -28.86
CA GLY A 21 -5.99 -19.59 -28.09
C GLY A 21 -6.37 -18.79 -26.84
N ILE A 22 -5.39 -18.29 -26.09
CA ILE A 22 -5.61 -17.45 -24.91
C ILE A 22 -6.25 -16.11 -25.31
N ALA A 23 -5.78 -15.47 -26.39
CA ALA A 23 -6.36 -14.22 -26.87
C ALA A 23 -7.82 -14.39 -27.31
N LEU A 24 -8.16 -15.50 -27.97
CA LEU A 24 -9.53 -15.80 -28.38
C LEU A 24 -10.45 -16.03 -27.18
N LEU A 25 -9.97 -16.76 -26.15
CA LEU A 25 -10.73 -16.96 -24.91
C LEU A 25 -11.00 -15.65 -24.16
N LEU A 26 -10.02 -14.74 -24.12
CA LEU A 26 -10.19 -13.41 -23.51
C LEU A 26 -11.23 -12.56 -24.25
N LEU A 27 -11.21 -12.58 -25.59
CA LEU A 27 -12.19 -11.84 -26.41
C LEU A 27 -13.62 -12.36 -26.21
N VAL A 28 -13.81 -13.68 -26.11
CA VAL A 28 -15.13 -14.28 -25.83
C VAL A 28 -15.62 -13.91 -24.42
N GLY A 29 -14.72 -13.87 -23.43
CA GLY A 29 -15.06 -13.48 -22.06
C GLY A 29 -15.55 -12.02 -21.95
N VAL A 30 -14.88 -11.08 -22.64
CA VAL A 30 -15.27 -9.66 -22.64
C VAL A 30 -16.60 -9.43 -23.38
N GLY A 31 -16.84 -10.16 -24.48
CA GLY A 31 -18.09 -10.07 -25.25
C GLY A 31 -19.34 -10.50 -24.45
N VAL A 32 -19.20 -11.54 -23.61
CA VAL A 32 -20.30 -12.01 -22.74
C VAL A 32 -20.54 -11.04 -21.57
N TYR A 33 -19.48 -10.44 -21.02
CA TYR A 33 -19.61 -9.51 -19.90
C TYR A 33 -20.25 -8.17 -20.32
N GLY A 34 -20.00 -7.69 -21.53
CA GLY A 34 -20.60 -6.45 -22.06
C GLY A 34 -22.09 -6.54 -22.40
N LEU A 35 -22.62 -7.74 -22.66
CA LEU A 35 -24.04 -7.92 -23.02
C LEU A 35 -24.97 -8.06 -21.80
N LEU A 36 -24.43 -8.42 -20.63
CA LEU A 36 -25.18 -8.60 -19.37
C LEU A 36 -25.39 -7.29 -18.59
N THR A 37 -24.65 -6.23 -18.91
CA THR A 37 -24.84 -4.89 -18.34
C THR A 37 -25.45 -3.96 -19.38
N GLY A 38 -26.76 -4.14 -19.64
CA GLY A 38 -27.52 -3.30 -20.55
C GLY A 38 -27.59 -1.83 -20.11
N PRO A 39 -27.74 -0.88 -21.05
CA PRO A 39 -27.82 0.54 -20.74
C PRO A 39 -29.17 0.86 -20.07
N ARG A 40 -29.13 1.49 -18.88
CA ARG A 40 -30.34 1.99 -18.23
C ARG A 40 -30.77 3.29 -18.90
N SER A 41 -31.83 3.20 -19.69
CA SER A 41 -32.64 4.31 -20.17
C SER A 41 -33.25 5.06 -18.99
N SER A 42 -32.96 6.35 -18.87
CA SER A 42 -33.64 7.26 -17.95
C SER A 42 -34.76 7.99 -18.71
N THR A 43 -36.01 7.60 -18.48
CA THR A 43 -37.18 8.41 -18.86
C THR A 43 -38.31 8.25 -17.85
N SER A 44 -38.75 9.38 -17.29
CA SER A 44 -40.13 9.77 -16.92
C SER A 44 -40.05 10.69 -15.71
N THR A 45 -40.19 12.01 -15.90
CA THR A 45 -41.45 12.78 -16.03
C THR A 45 -41.87 13.31 -14.67
N ASP A 46 -41.66 14.61 -14.52
CA ASP A 46 -42.26 15.49 -13.54
C ASP A 46 -43.80 15.50 -13.68
N PRO A 47 -44.54 15.54 -12.57
CA PRO A 47 -45.43 16.68 -12.41
C PRO A 47 -45.41 17.28 -10.99
N ASP A 48 -45.29 18.60 -10.96
CA ASP A 48 -45.72 19.48 -9.87
C ASP A 48 -47.14 19.12 -9.39
N PRO A 49 -47.38 19.16 -8.07
CA PRO A 49 -48.46 20.02 -7.62
C PRO A 49 -48.15 20.77 -6.30
N GLU A 50 -48.37 22.08 -6.39
CA GLU A 50 -49.20 22.90 -5.50
C GLU A 50 -48.79 23.06 -4.02
N SER A 51 -48.55 24.33 -3.67
CA SER A 51 -48.13 24.82 -2.36
C SER A 51 -49.17 24.56 -1.26
N GLY A 52 -48.81 23.71 -0.29
CA GLY A 52 -49.47 23.58 1.01
C GLY A 52 -48.68 24.24 2.15
N PRO A 53 -49.32 24.62 3.27
CA PRO A 53 -48.73 25.49 4.29
C PRO A 53 -47.57 24.82 5.05
N ALA A 54 -46.51 25.59 5.27
CA ALA A 54 -45.28 25.17 5.93
C ALA A 54 -45.54 24.74 7.39
N THR A 55 -45.61 23.43 7.61
CA THR A 55 -45.40 22.83 8.93
C THR A 55 -43.90 22.67 9.12
N THR A 56 -43.33 23.37 10.10
CA THR A 56 -41.91 23.29 10.44
C THR A 56 -41.61 21.88 10.97
N ALA A 57 -41.16 20.99 10.08
CA ALA A 57 -40.61 19.71 10.47
C ALA A 57 -39.29 19.92 11.24
N PRO A 58 -38.99 19.11 12.27
CA PRO A 58 -37.66 19.09 12.89
C PRO A 58 -36.61 18.82 11.80
N PRO A 59 -35.36 19.34 11.94
CA PRO A 59 -34.34 19.09 10.94
C PRO A 59 -34.12 17.57 10.81
N THR A 60 -34.54 17.02 9.67
CA THR A 60 -34.19 15.66 9.26
C THR A 60 -32.67 15.62 9.14
N VAL A 61 -32.00 15.04 10.13
CA VAL A 61 -30.59 14.68 10.02
C VAL A 61 -30.51 13.72 8.83
N ALA A 62 -29.91 14.16 7.73
CA ALA A 62 -29.67 13.29 6.59
C ALA A 62 -28.93 12.04 7.09
N PRO A 63 -29.34 10.82 6.70
CA PRO A 63 -28.60 9.63 7.08
C PRO A 63 -27.14 9.82 6.66
N SER A 64 -26.23 9.85 7.62
CA SER A 64 -24.81 9.89 7.32
C SER A 64 -24.47 8.56 6.65
N THR A 65 -24.27 8.59 5.33
CA THR A 65 -23.77 7.42 4.62
C THR A 65 -22.45 7.02 5.25
N PRO A 66 -22.26 5.74 5.66
CA PRO A 66 -20.99 5.30 6.21
C PRO A 66 -19.88 5.53 5.17
N GLN A 67 -18.89 6.34 5.55
CA GLN A 67 -17.70 6.56 4.72
C GLN A 67 -17.02 5.20 4.50
N PRO A 68 -16.59 4.87 3.27
CA PRO A 68 -15.83 3.65 3.05
C PRO A 68 -14.54 3.66 3.90
N PRO A 69 -14.06 2.50 4.36
CA PRO A 69 -12.83 2.39 5.13
C PRO A 69 -11.66 2.96 4.32
N ARG A 70 -10.74 3.64 5.00
CA ARG A 70 -9.52 4.21 4.42
C ARG A 70 -8.37 4.06 5.40
N VAL A 71 -7.17 3.88 4.86
CA VAL A 71 -5.94 3.90 5.66
C VAL A 71 -5.69 5.34 6.15
N PRO A 72 -5.43 5.56 7.44
CA PRO A 72 -5.02 6.88 7.93
C PRO A 72 -3.79 7.40 7.19
N ALA A 73 -3.81 8.69 6.83
CA ALA A 73 -2.66 9.31 6.19
C ALA A 73 -1.46 9.34 7.13
N VAL A 74 -0.25 9.19 6.56
CA VAL A 74 1.00 9.38 7.31
C VAL A 74 1.07 10.83 7.81
N PRO A 75 1.28 11.09 9.11
CA PRO A 75 1.45 12.43 9.63
C PRO A 75 2.62 13.16 8.96
N ARG A 76 2.39 14.38 8.48
CA ARG A 76 3.47 15.23 7.95
C ARG A 76 4.29 15.82 9.09
N SER A 77 5.60 15.91 8.90
CA SER A 77 6.53 16.52 9.85
C SER A 77 7.74 17.08 9.11
N ALA A 78 8.34 18.15 9.65
CA ALA A 78 9.65 18.65 9.21
C ALA A 78 10.82 18.02 9.99
N ASN A 79 10.53 17.37 11.12
CA ASN A 79 11.50 16.56 11.86
C ASN A 79 11.55 15.14 11.26
N PRO A 80 12.74 14.63 10.88
CA PRO A 80 12.89 13.35 10.21
C PRO A 80 12.46 12.16 11.08
N GLU A 81 12.78 12.16 12.37
CA GLU A 81 12.42 11.07 13.29
C GLU A 81 10.91 10.99 13.50
N THR A 82 10.25 12.13 13.74
CA THR A 82 8.78 12.18 13.87
C THR A 82 8.09 11.73 12.59
N PHE A 83 8.60 12.12 11.42
CA PHE A 83 8.06 11.67 10.14
C PHE A 83 8.24 10.15 9.96
N ALA A 84 9.45 9.63 10.23
CA ALA A 84 9.75 8.21 10.12
C ALA A 84 8.91 7.35 11.09
N GLN A 85 8.64 7.83 12.30
CA GLN A 85 7.71 7.17 13.24
C GLN A 85 6.28 7.11 12.67
N GLY A 86 5.82 8.18 12.02
CA GLY A 86 4.54 8.21 11.33
C GLY A 86 4.47 7.19 10.20
N VAL A 87 5.51 7.13 9.36
CA VAL A 87 5.64 6.12 8.29
C VAL A 87 5.60 4.70 8.86
N ALA A 88 6.42 4.42 9.87
CA ALA A 88 6.51 3.12 10.53
C ALA A 88 5.17 2.69 11.13
N SER A 89 4.49 3.59 11.83
CA SER A 89 3.18 3.32 12.43
C SER A 89 2.14 2.98 11.37
N THR A 90 2.05 3.76 10.30
CA THR A 90 1.09 3.50 9.19
C THR A 90 1.43 2.21 8.45
N LEU A 91 2.71 1.93 8.21
CA LEU A 91 3.17 0.74 7.46
C LEU A 91 2.80 -0.57 8.19
N PHE A 92 2.84 -0.56 9.52
CA PHE A 92 2.56 -1.73 10.34
C PHE A 92 1.10 -1.85 10.82
N ALA A 93 0.31 -0.78 10.73
CA ALA A 93 -1.07 -0.71 11.23
C ALA A 93 -2.11 -1.23 10.23
N TRP A 94 -1.97 -2.48 9.79
CA TRP A 94 -2.94 -3.11 8.90
C TRP A 94 -3.91 -4.06 9.60
N ASP A 95 -5.11 -4.16 9.04
CA ASP A 95 -6.19 -5.03 9.52
C ASP A 95 -6.85 -5.73 8.34
N THR A 96 -6.80 -7.06 8.33
CA THR A 96 -7.39 -7.89 7.26
C THR A 96 -8.92 -7.91 7.29
N ALA A 97 -9.55 -7.58 8.42
CA ALA A 97 -11.00 -7.50 8.61
C ALA A 97 -11.60 -6.13 8.24
N SER A 98 -10.76 -5.12 7.97
CA SER A 98 -11.18 -3.75 7.64
C SER A 98 -11.89 -3.60 6.28
N GLY A 99 -11.87 -4.63 5.44
CA GLY A 99 -12.33 -4.56 4.04
C GLY A 99 -11.28 -4.00 3.07
N LEU A 100 -10.13 -3.53 3.59
CA LEU A 100 -8.99 -3.06 2.81
C LEU A 100 -8.10 -4.23 2.33
N TRP A 101 -7.25 -3.92 1.37
CA TRP A 101 -6.26 -4.80 0.75
C TRP A 101 -4.85 -4.21 0.85
N PRO A 102 -3.79 -5.03 0.69
CA PRO A 102 -2.41 -4.55 0.77
C PRO A 102 -2.13 -3.28 -0.06
N LEU A 103 -2.71 -3.20 -1.27
CA LEU A 103 -2.54 -2.07 -2.16
C LEU A 103 -3.08 -0.74 -1.59
N ASP A 104 -4.12 -0.78 -0.75
CA ASP A 104 -4.66 0.43 -0.09
C ASP A 104 -3.63 0.99 0.90
N TYR A 105 -2.94 0.11 1.64
CA TYR A 105 -1.85 0.48 2.55
C TYR A 105 -0.61 0.95 1.78
N THR A 106 -0.25 0.27 0.69
CA THR A 106 0.83 0.73 -0.21
C THR A 106 0.55 2.15 -0.69
N SER A 107 -0.67 2.43 -1.15
CA SER A 107 -1.06 3.74 -1.67
C SER A 107 -0.92 4.85 -0.63
N ALA A 108 -1.27 4.57 0.63
CA ALA A 108 -1.15 5.53 1.72
C ALA A 108 0.31 5.92 2.03
N ILE A 109 1.24 4.96 1.91
CA ILE A 109 2.68 5.22 2.10
C ILE A 109 3.26 5.95 0.89
N LEU A 110 2.91 5.55 -0.33
CA LEU A 110 3.40 6.21 -1.55
C LEU A 110 2.91 7.65 -1.67
N ALA A 111 1.79 8.02 -1.03
CA ALA A 111 1.29 9.38 -1.03
C ALA A 111 2.19 10.40 -0.31
N VAL A 112 3.14 9.94 0.51
CA VAL A 112 4.16 10.79 1.15
C VAL A 112 5.56 10.59 0.56
N GLY A 113 5.65 9.88 -0.56
CA GLY A 113 6.89 9.75 -1.34
C GLY A 113 7.43 11.10 -1.81
N ASP A 114 8.69 11.10 -2.22
CA ASP A 114 9.35 12.26 -2.81
C ASP A 114 8.60 12.76 -4.07
N PRO A 115 8.19 14.04 -4.14
CA PRO A 115 7.41 14.57 -5.27
C PRO A 115 8.16 14.60 -6.60
N SER A 116 9.49 14.49 -6.60
CA SER A 116 10.28 14.32 -7.84
C SER A 116 9.85 13.07 -8.62
N GLY A 117 9.43 12.03 -7.88
CA GLY A 117 9.12 10.71 -8.41
C GLY A 117 10.34 9.81 -8.64
N ASP A 118 11.56 10.28 -8.39
CA ASP A 118 12.80 9.55 -8.73
C ASP A 118 12.90 8.22 -7.98
N GLU A 119 12.53 8.20 -6.69
CA GLU A 119 12.57 7.00 -5.86
C GLU A 119 11.26 6.19 -5.85
N GLN A 120 10.20 6.63 -6.53
CA GLN A 120 8.86 6.04 -6.37
C GLN A 120 8.80 4.55 -6.75
N ALA A 121 9.50 4.14 -7.80
CA ALA A 121 9.54 2.73 -8.21
C ALA A 121 10.27 1.86 -7.18
N GLY A 122 11.39 2.36 -6.64
CA GLY A 122 12.13 1.71 -5.57
C GLY A 122 11.32 1.62 -4.29
N LEU A 123 10.70 2.73 -3.89
CA LEU A 123 9.85 2.80 -2.70
C LEU A 123 8.66 1.84 -2.77
N ALA A 124 7.99 1.75 -3.93
CA ALA A 124 6.90 0.80 -4.12
C ALA A 124 7.35 -0.66 -3.93
N SER A 125 8.55 -0.99 -4.44
CA SER A 125 9.17 -2.30 -4.23
C SER A 125 9.50 -2.54 -2.77
N ASP A 126 10.07 -1.56 -2.07
CA ASP A 126 10.40 -1.72 -0.65
C ASP A 126 9.13 -1.93 0.17
N VAL A 127 8.09 -1.09 0.00
CA VAL A 127 6.82 -1.20 0.74
C VAL A 127 6.14 -2.56 0.51
N ALA A 128 6.19 -3.09 -0.72
CA ALA A 128 5.64 -4.41 -1.03
C ALA A 128 6.29 -5.54 -0.21
N ALA A 129 7.56 -5.39 0.20
CA ALA A 129 8.26 -6.36 1.04
C ALA A 129 7.83 -6.33 2.52
N TYR A 130 7.18 -5.26 2.98
CA TYR A 130 6.68 -5.13 4.36
C TYR A 130 5.25 -5.64 4.54
N LEU A 131 4.48 -5.72 3.46
CA LEU A 131 3.08 -6.11 3.51
C LEU A 131 2.89 -7.60 3.17
N PRO A 132 1.87 -8.28 3.73
CA PRO A 132 1.53 -9.62 3.28
C PRO A 132 1.20 -9.64 1.78
N THR A 133 1.59 -10.72 1.10
CA THR A 133 1.15 -10.96 -0.28
C THR A 133 -0.39 -11.09 -0.32
N ARG A 134 -0.98 -10.96 -1.51
CA ARG A 134 -2.43 -11.09 -1.67
C ARG A 134 -2.97 -12.43 -1.16
N ASP A 135 -2.27 -13.53 -1.44
CA ASP A 135 -2.69 -14.87 -1.00
C ASP A 135 -2.57 -15.00 0.52
N ALA A 136 -1.45 -14.56 1.10
CA ALA A 136 -1.27 -14.51 2.55
C ALA A 136 -2.34 -13.63 3.23
N TRP A 137 -2.74 -12.53 2.61
CA TRP A 137 -3.80 -11.67 3.12
C TRP A 137 -5.16 -12.38 3.19
N ILE A 138 -5.49 -13.19 2.17
CA ILE A 138 -6.72 -14.00 2.15
C ILE A 138 -6.70 -15.03 3.28
N GLU A 139 -5.57 -15.70 3.50
CA GLU A 139 -5.40 -16.65 4.59
C GLU A 139 -5.52 -15.97 5.95
N LEU A 140 -4.79 -14.87 6.17
CA LEU A 140 -4.80 -14.11 7.43
C LEU A 140 -6.18 -13.53 7.77
N ARG A 141 -6.97 -13.19 6.74
CA ARG A 141 -8.35 -12.71 6.91
C ARG A 141 -9.27 -13.73 7.55
N GLN A 142 -9.05 -15.02 7.35
CA GLN A 142 -9.83 -16.08 8.00
C GLN A 142 -9.71 -16.03 9.53
N TYR A 143 -8.62 -15.46 10.02
CA TYR A 143 -8.32 -15.30 11.44
C TYR A 143 -8.52 -13.86 11.93
N ALA A 144 -9.14 -12.98 11.13
CA ALA A 144 -9.28 -11.55 11.43
C ALA A 144 -7.96 -10.92 11.90
N THR A 145 -6.86 -11.28 11.23
CA THR A 145 -5.53 -10.86 11.67
C THR A 145 -5.34 -9.36 11.50
N ARG A 146 -4.83 -8.71 12.54
CA ARG A 146 -4.40 -7.31 12.55
C ARG A 146 -2.99 -7.19 13.08
N GLN A 147 -2.28 -6.17 12.64
CA GLN A 147 -0.92 -5.85 13.05
C GLN A 147 -0.83 -4.40 13.50
N HIS A 148 0.09 -4.13 14.42
CA HIS A 148 0.58 -2.79 14.72
C HIS A 148 2.04 -2.86 15.19
N LEU A 149 2.66 -1.70 15.37
CA LEU A 149 4.02 -1.55 15.86
C LEU A 149 4.00 -0.69 17.11
N THR A 150 4.69 -1.13 18.16
CA THR A 150 5.13 -0.27 19.26
C THR A 150 6.56 0.15 18.93
N ILE A 151 6.80 1.45 18.80
CA ILE A 151 8.14 1.98 18.49
C ILE A 151 8.88 2.19 19.80
N ASP A 152 10.06 1.57 19.92
CA ASP A 152 10.91 1.69 21.09
C ASP A 152 11.88 2.86 20.91
N THR A 153 12.52 2.95 19.73
CA THR A 153 13.45 4.02 19.39
C THR A 153 13.33 4.46 17.92
N ALA A 154 13.66 5.73 17.68
CA ALA A 154 13.86 6.29 16.35
C ALA A 154 15.07 7.21 16.42
N TYR A 155 16.08 6.98 15.59
CA TYR A 155 17.32 7.76 15.64
C TYR A 155 18.04 7.75 14.29
N ILE A 156 18.89 8.75 14.04
CA ILE A 156 19.81 8.75 12.89
C ILE A 156 21.02 7.88 13.26
N PRO A 157 21.29 6.78 12.56
CA PRO A 157 22.42 5.89 12.88
C PRO A 157 23.75 6.55 12.56
N ASP A 158 24.80 6.22 13.32
CA ASP A 158 26.14 6.81 13.15
C ASP A 158 26.72 6.52 11.76
N ALA A 159 26.48 5.32 11.21
CA ALA A 159 26.91 4.96 9.85
C ALA A 159 26.25 5.80 8.75
N TRP A 160 25.22 6.59 9.04
CA TRP A 160 24.70 7.55 8.06
C TRP A 160 25.77 8.59 7.69
N ALA A 161 26.59 9.04 8.63
CA ALA A 161 27.66 9.98 8.35
C ALA A 161 28.70 9.38 7.37
N ASP A 162 29.01 8.09 7.52
CA ASP A 162 29.90 7.37 6.61
C ASP A 162 29.28 7.22 5.22
N ALA A 163 27.98 6.92 5.13
CA ALA A 163 27.26 6.85 3.87
C ALA A 163 27.27 8.19 3.11
N VAL A 164 27.10 9.31 3.83
CA VAL A 164 27.20 10.66 3.27
C VAL A 164 28.62 10.95 2.78
N ALA A 165 29.65 10.57 3.54
CA ALA A 165 31.05 10.79 3.15
C ALA A 165 31.46 9.98 1.90
N GLN A 166 30.81 8.85 1.66
CA GLN A 166 31.05 7.96 0.51
C GLN A 166 30.20 8.29 -0.72
N ALA A 167 29.15 9.09 -0.55
CA ALA A 167 28.26 9.47 -1.64
C ALA A 167 28.99 10.34 -2.67
N GLN A 168 28.70 10.12 -3.95
CA GLN A 168 29.17 10.99 -5.02
C GLN A 168 28.50 12.37 -4.89
N PRO A 169 29.14 13.46 -5.37
CA PRO A 169 28.51 14.77 -5.44
C PRO A 169 27.14 14.68 -6.11
N GLU A 170 26.13 15.34 -5.51
CA GLU A 170 24.75 15.39 -6.00
C GLU A 170 23.99 14.05 -5.97
N GLN A 171 24.60 12.95 -5.52
CA GLN A 171 23.92 11.67 -5.36
C GLN A 171 22.80 11.74 -4.31
N LEU A 172 22.96 12.58 -3.29
CA LEU A 172 21.98 12.82 -2.24
C LEU A 172 21.51 14.27 -2.31
N ALA A 173 20.19 14.46 -2.41
CA ALA A 173 19.58 15.77 -2.25
C ALA A 173 19.92 16.38 -0.87
N ALA A 174 19.95 17.71 -0.79
CA ALA A 174 20.22 18.40 0.46
C ALA A 174 19.12 18.09 1.49
N GLY A 175 19.49 17.75 2.72
CA GLY A 175 18.52 17.38 3.75
C GLY A 175 18.04 15.93 3.68
N THR A 176 18.65 15.11 2.83
CA THR A 176 18.49 13.65 2.90
C THR A 176 19.12 13.10 4.18
N THR A 177 18.40 12.23 4.88
CA THR A 177 18.86 11.53 6.07
C THR A 177 18.28 10.11 6.16
N ALA A 178 18.89 9.28 7.01
CA ALA A 178 18.37 7.98 7.39
C ALA A 178 17.89 8.00 8.84
N VAL A 179 16.76 7.36 9.13
CA VAL A 179 16.26 7.14 10.49
C VAL A 179 16.05 5.65 10.71
N THR A 180 16.78 5.07 11.64
CA THR A 180 16.57 3.70 12.08
C THR A 180 15.47 3.67 13.13
N ILE A 181 14.49 2.79 12.90
CA ILE A 181 13.38 2.48 13.79
C ILE A 181 13.65 1.11 14.41
N GLU A 182 13.58 1.04 15.73
CA GLU A 182 13.50 -0.22 16.45
C GLU A 182 12.18 -0.27 17.21
N GLY A 183 11.55 -1.44 17.23
CA GLY A 183 10.26 -1.60 17.86
C GLY A 183 9.83 -3.05 18.02
N THR A 184 8.64 -3.22 18.58
CA THR A 184 7.98 -4.52 18.71
C THR A 184 6.75 -4.58 17.83
N ARG A 185 6.75 -5.49 16.87
CA ARG A 185 5.61 -5.80 16.01
C ARG A 185 4.65 -6.72 16.76
N HIS A 186 3.41 -6.28 16.90
CA HIS A 186 2.34 -7.06 17.51
C HIS A 186 1.38 -7.55 16.43
N ARG A 187 1.01 -8.83 16.49
CA ARG A 187 -0.11 -9.40 15.72
C ARG A 187 -1.16 -9.94 16.65
N ALA A 188 -2.41 -9.76 16.27
CA ALA A 188 -3.56 -10.34 16.95
C ALA A 188 -4.49 -10.97 15.92
N GLY A 189 -5.18 -12.04 16.30
CA GLY A 189 -6.18 -12.70 15.47
C GLY A 189 -7.08 -13.61 16.31
N VAL A 190 -7.87 -14.44 15.65
CA VAL A 190 -8.81 -15.39 16.25
C VAL A 190 -8.55 -16.78 15.69
N TRP A 191 -8.32 -17.76 16.56
CA TRP A 191 -8.15 -19.18 16.20
C TRP A 191 -9.17 -20.02 16.98
N ASN A 192 -9.99 -20.81 16.28
CA ASN A 192 -11.09 -21.59 16.89
C ASN A 192 -11.97 -20.77 17.85
N GLY A 193 -12.25 -19.51 17.50
CA GLY A 193 -13.05 -18.60 18.32
C GLY A 193 -12.32 -18.00 19.53
N GLN A 194 -11.04 -18.32 19.74
CA GLN A 194 -10.23 -17.77 20.82
C GLN A 194 -9.26 -16.70 20.29
N PRO A 195 -9.06 -15.59 21.02
CA PRO A 195 -8.07 -14.59 20.65
C PRO A 195 -6.66 -15.16 20.79
N VAL A 196 -5.81 -14.88 19.81
CA VAL A 196 -4.38 -15.23 19.81
C VAL A 196 -3.55 -13.99 19.49
N THR A 197 -2.35 -13.91 20.07
CA THR A 197 -1.42 -12.81 19.85
C THR A 197 0.00 -13.31 19.65
N SER A 198 0.82 -12.54 18.95
CA SER A 198 2.26 -12.76 18.83
C SER A 198 3.02 -11.44 18.78
N GLU A 199 4.25 -11.44 19.27
CA GLU A 199 5.11 -10.26 19.36
C GLU A 199 6.50 -10.62 18.85
N HIS A 200 7.08 -9.72 18.05
CA HIS A 200 8.41 -9.91 17.49
C HIS A 200 9.16 -8.57 17.45
N PRO A 201 10.42 -8.51 17.91
CA PRO A 201 11.23 -7.33 17.70
C PRO A 201 11.47 -7.15 16.20
N VAL A 202 11.49 -5.90 15.77
CA VAL A 202 11.81 -5.52 14.39
C VAL A 202 12.72 -4.30 14.37
N ALA A 203 13.57 -4.22 13.35
CA ALA A 203 14.37 -3.02 13.10
C ALA A 203 14.52 -2.74 11.61
N PHE A 204 14.44 -1.48 11.20
CA PHE A 204 14.59 -1.07 9.80
C PHE A 204 14.92 0.40 9.69
N THR A 205 15.36 0.85 8.52
CA THR A 205 15.75 2.24 8.26
C THR A 205 14.81 2.88 7.24
N VAL A 206 14.37 4.09 7.57
CA VAL A 206 13.56 4.96 6.73
C VAL A 206 14.47 6.05 6.15
N PHE A 207 14.62 6.10 4.83
CA PHE A 207 15.38 7.15 4.15
C PHE A 207 14.42 8.26 3.75
N VAL A 208 14.74 9.50 4.12
CA VAL A 208 13.84 10.65 3.97
C VAL A 208 14.62 11.84 3.45
N VAL A 209 13.92 12.76 2.77
CA VAL A 209 14.44 14.07 2.40
C VAL A 209 13.58 15.16 3.02
N CYS A 210 14.20 16.09 3.74
CA CYS A 210 13.51 17.17 4.44
C CYS A 210 14.07 18.54 3.97
N ALA A 211 14.10 19.52 4.87
CA ALA A 211 14.74 20.80 4.60
C ALA A 211 16.26 20.61 4.38
N PRO A 212 16.88 21.37 3.47
CA PRO A 212 16.31 22.51 2.75
C PRO A 212 15.57 22.17 1.45
N THR A 213 15.59 20.91 0.98
CA THR A 213 14.94 20.55 -0.30
C THR A 213 13.43 20.71 -0.23
N TYR A 214 12.81 20.33 0.88
CA TYR A 214 11.37 20.48 1.11
C TYR A 214 11.06 21.06 2.50
N PRO A 215 9.94 21.80 2.66
CA PRO A 215 9.53 22.35 3.97
C PRO A 215 9.07 21.26 4.96
N THR A 216 8.63 20.11 4.46
CA THR A 216 8.31 18.91 5.23
C THR A 216 9.05 17.72 4.66
N CYS A 217 9.26 16.69 5.48
CA CYS A 217 9.93 15.48 5.04
C CYS A 217 9.08 14.69 4.05
N HIS A 218 9.76 14.05 3.10
CA HIS A 218 9.22 13.09 2.15
C HIS A 218 9.98 11.77 2.24
N LEU A 219 9.28 10.67 1.97
CA LEU A 219 9.83 9.33 2.01
C LEU A 219 10.56 9.01 0.71
N LEU A 220 11.82 8.58 0.82
CA LEU A 220 12.61 8.15 -0.33
C LEU A 220 12.54 6.63 -0.46
N ARG A 221 13.05 5.91 0.54
CA ARG A 221 13.26 4.45 0.50
C ARG A 221 13.08 3.83 1.88
N LEU A 222 12.92 2.52 1.92
CA LEU A 222 12.97 1.72 3.15
C LEU A 222 14.07 0.68 3.01
N SER A 223 14.83 0.43 4.07
CA SER A 223 15.70 -0.75 4.09
C SER A 223 14.86 -2.02 4.11
N GLN A 224 15.52 -3.18 3.96
CA GLN A 224 14.87 -4.45 4.25
C GLN A 224 14.54 -4.53 5.76
N LEU A 225 13.41 -5.16 6.09
CA LEU A 225 13.03 -5.46 7.47
C LEU A 225 14.10 -6.32 8.15
N ASP A 226 14.42 -5.99 9.39
CA ASP A 226 15.45 -6.61 10.24
C ASP A 226 16.88 -6.48 9.71
N ASN A 227 17.09 -5.56 8.76
CA ASN A 227 18.39 -5.19 8.23
C ASN A 227 18.54 -3.66 8.20
N PRO A 228 18.55 -2.99 9.37
CA PRO A 228 18.72 -1.55 9.46
C PRO A 228 20.17 -1.13 9.20
N LEU A 229 20.34 0.13 8.83
CA LEU A 229 21.62 0.83 8.95
C LEU A 229 21.94 1.01 10.45
N ARG A 230 23.18 0.69 10.84
CA ARG A 230 23.65 0.65 12.23
C ARG A 230 24.73 1.69 12.45
#